data_AF-A0A3M6TKF3-F1
#
_entry.id   AF-A0A3M6TKF3-F1
#
_cell.length_a   1.000
_cell.length_b   1.000
_cell.length_c   1.000
_cell.angle_alpha   90.00
_cell.angle_beta   90.00
_cell.angle_gamma   90.00
#
_symmetry.space_group_name_H-M   'P 1'
#
loop_
_entity.id
_entity.type
_entity.pdbx_description
1 polymer ?
#
loop_
_entity_poly.entity_id
_entity_poly.type
_entity_poly.pdbx_seq_one_letter_code
_entity_poly.pdbx_strand_id
1 'polypeptide(L)'
;ALGDLLRCLGLNTSPDKDSPPATSMVFLGVLVDTTDMTVSVTPDCLSELRSRCTSLLSVTHLSRHDLQSLLGVMSFVTSCVRPALVFMSSLLYTLRTYRLSKYCPLSTGVDNTIADHLSRWHLSPVHQLRFDALTADTPTTHILCPPELFQFEIDC
;
A
#
# COMPACT_ATOMS: atom_id res chain seq x y z
N ALA A 1 0.28 5.64 -36.71
CA ALA A 1 -0.78 4.73 -36.21
C ALA A 1 -1.47 5.29 -34.96
N LEU A 2 -0.84 5.30 -33.78
CA LEU A 2 -1.46 5.85 -32.56
C LEU A 2 -1.61 7.39 -32.60
N GLY A 3 -0.55 8.09 -33.02
CA GLY A 3 -0.59 9.56 -33.13
C GLY A 3 -1.66 10.07 -34.10
N ASP A 4 -1.83 9.36 -35.23
CA ASP A 4 -2.88 9.68 -36.21
C ASP A 4 -4.29 9.47 -35.65
N LEU A 5 -4.49 8.37 -34.88
CA LEU A 5 -5.75 8.09 -34.22
C LEU A 5 -6.11 9.17 -33.18
N LEU A 6 -5.15 9.55 -32.33
CA LEU A 6 -5.37 10.61 -31.34
C LEU A 6 -5.75 11.93 -32.00
N ARG A 7 -5.07 12.28 -33.09
CA ARG A 7 -5.39 13.49 -33.87
C ARG A 7 -6.78 13.41 -34.51
N CYS A 8 -7.18 12.26 -35.05
CA CYS A 8 -8.53 12.05 -35.58
C CYS A 8 -9.62 12.18 -34.49
N LEU A 9 -9.29 11.84 -33.24
CA LEU A 9 -10.18 12.01 -32.09
C LEU A 9 -10.13 13.43 -31.48
N GLY A 10 -9.32 14.34 -32.04
CA GLY A 10 -9.15 15.70 -31.51
C GLY A 10 -8.31 15.78 -30.23
N LEU A 11 -7.53 14.73 -29.93
CA LEU A 11 -6.63 14.66 -28.77
C LEU A 11 -5.20 15.04 -29.18
N ASN A 12 -4.52 15.78 -28.30
CA ASN A 12 -3.11 16.16 -28.49
C ASN A 12 -2.22 15.30 -27.60
N THR A 13 -1.07 14.87 -28.13
CA THR A 13 -0.02 14.25 -27.32
C THR A 13 0.77 15.31 -26.55
N SER A 14 1.38 14.90 -25.44
CA SER A 14 2.26 15.74 -24.65
C SER A 14 3.69 15.24 -24.89
N PRO A 15 4.45 15.82 -25.84
CA PRO A 15 5.76 15.29 -26.22
C PRO A 15 6.74 15.22 -25.04
N ASP A 16 6.59 16.10 -24.04
CA ASP A 16 7.40 16.10 -22.81
C ASP A 16 7.13 14.90 -21.89
N LYS A 17 6.02 14.18 -22.11
CA LYS A 17 5.60 12.99 -21.35
C LYS A 17 5.68 11.71 -22.20
N ASP A 18 5.94 11.85 -23.49
CA ASP A 18 6.11 10.72 -24.39
C ASP A 18 7.50 10.12 -24.17
N SER A 19 7.58 8.83 -23.85
CA SER A 19 8.84 8.10 -23.83
C SER A 19 8.99 7.27 -25.09
N PRO A 20 10.17 7.24 -25.73
CA PRO A 20 10.44 6.25 -26.78
C PRO A 20 10.38 4.82 -26.18
N PRO A 21 10.36 3.77 -27.01
CA PRO A 21 10.53 2.40 -26.53
C PRO A 21 11.80 2.32 -25.66
N ALA A 22 11.61 2.10 -24.37
CA ALA A 22 12.67 2.09 -23.37
C ALA A 22 12.49 0.87 -22.45
N THR A 23 13.60 0.35 -21.95
CA THR A 23 13.60 -0.75 -20.96
C THR A 23 13.33 -0.27 -19.55
N SER A 24 13.39 1.04 -19.31
CA SER A 24 13.10 1.67 -18.03
C SER A 24 12.16 2.83 -18.24
N MET A 25 11.02 2.85 -17.55
CA MET A 25 10.00 3.90 -17.68
C MET A 25 9.32 4.16 -16.34
N VAL A 26 9.07 5.44 -16.04
CA VAL A 26 8.17 5.82 -14.95
C VAL A 26 6.74 5.87 -15.48
N PHE A 27 5.86 5.06 -14.90
CA PHE A 27 4.44 5.03 -15.21
C PHE A 27 3.64 5.14 -13.92
N LEU A 28 2.73 6.12 -13.85
CA LEU A 28 1.90 6.39 -12.66
C LEU A 28 2.71 6.50 -11.34
N GLY A 29 3.90 7.11 -11.39
CA GLY A 29 4.75 7.30 -10.21
C GLY A 29 5.59 6.08 -9.79
N VAL A 30 5.56 5.01 -10.58
CA VAL A 30 6.31 3.77 -10.38
C VAL A 30 7.31 3.58 -11.51
N LEU A 31 8.56 3.28 -11.18
CA LEU A 31 9.61 2.93 -12.13
C LEU A 31 9.52 1.44 -12.46
N VAL A 32 9.30 1.12 -13.73
CA VAL A 32 9.33 -0.25 -14.24
C VAL A 32 10.63 -0.44 -15.01
N ASP A 33 11.43 -1.42 -14.62
CA ASP A 33 12.66 -1.81 -15.32
C ASP A 33 12.54 -3.24 -15.84
N THR A 34 12.53 -3.39 -17.17
CA THR A 34 12.41 -4.68 -17.83
C THR A 34 13.75 -5.39 -18.02
N THR A 35 14.88 -4.71 -17.80
CA THR A 35 16.20 -5.35 -17.81
C THR A 35 16.42 -6.12 -16.52
N ASP A 36 16.08 -5.51 -15.37
CA ASP A 36 16.17 -6.15 -14.06
C ASP A 36 14.88 -6.89 -13.67
N MET A 37 13.80 -6.76 -14.46
CA MET A 37 12.46 -7.27 -14.16
C MET A 37 11.93 -6.79 -12.79
N THR A 38 12.18 -5.51 -12.48
CA THR A 38 11.81 -4.89 -11.20
C THR A 38 10.77 -3.79 -11.36
N VAL A 39 10.06 -3.55 -10.26
CA VAL A 39 9.12 -2.45 -10.10
C VAL A 39 9.53 -1.71 -8.83
N SER A 40 9.85 -0.42 -8.98
CA SER A 40 10.45 0.40 -7.94
C SER A 40 9.65 1.68 -7.74
N VAL A 41 9.64 2.17 -6.50
CA VAL A 41 9.07 3.49 -6.19
C VAL A 41 10.04 4.57 -6.69
N THR A 42 9.53 5.63 -7.28
CA THR A 42 10.36 6.77 -7.71
C THR A 42 11.06 7.44 -6.52
N PRO A 43 12.29 7.97 -6.70
CA PRO A 43 13.04 8.62 -5.62
C PRO A 43 12.29 9.83 -5.06
N ASP A 44 11.55 10.56 -5.90
CA ASP A 44 10.74 11.71 -5.47
C ASP A 44 9.65 11.28 -4.50
N CYS A 45 8.92 10.19 -4.81
CA CYS A 45 7.90 9.65 -3.92
C CYS A 45 8.49 9.17 -2.58
N LEU A 46 9.69 8.57 -2.59
CA LEU A 46 10.38 8.18 -1.36
C LEU A 46 10.80 9.40 -0.51
N SER A 47 11.27 10.46 -1.18
CA SER A 47 11.65 11.71 -0.52
C SER A 47 10.44 12.39 0.13
N GLU A 48 9.31 12.42 -0.57
CA GLU A 48 8.05 12.98 -0.07
C GLU A 48 7.51 12.16 1.11
N LEU A 49 7.52 10.83 0.99
CA LEU A 49 7.11 9.94 2.07
C LEU A 49 7.96 10.18 3.32
N ARG A 50 9.28 10.23 3.17
CA ARG A 50 10.21 10.45 4.28
C ARG A 50 10.00 11.81 4.93
N SER A 51 9.83 12.86 4.13
CA SER A 51 9.54 14.21 4.61
C SER A 51 8.26 14.24 5.45
N ARG A 52 7.17 13.64 4.93
CA ARG A 52 5.89 13.55 5.63
C ARG A 52 6.01 12.75 6.93
N CYS A 53 6.64 11.57 6.91
CA CYS A 53 6.85 10.79 8.13
C CYS A 53 7.62 11.59 9.18
N THR A 54 8.68 12.30 8.79
CA THR A 54 9.49 13.11 9.72
C THR A 54 8.67 14.25 10.31
N SER A 55 7.87 14.93 9.48
CA SER A 55 6.97 15.99 9.91
C SER A 55 5.86 15.49 10.83
N LEU A 56 5.36 14.27 10.64
CA LEU A 56 4.27 13.71 11.44
C LEU A 56 4.75 13.08 12.75
N LEU A 57 6.01 12.64 12.81
CA LEU A 57 6.63 12.15 14.04
C LEU A 57 6.97 13.26 15.03
N SER A 58 7.06 14.52 14.57
CA SER A 58 7.38 15.68 15.44
C SER A 58 6.16 16.35 16.06
N VAL A 59 4.94 15.97 15.66
CA VAL A 59 3.70 16.54 16.21
C VAL A 59 3.06 15.64 17.26
N THR A 60 2.47 16.27 18.28
CA THR A 60 1.72 15.60 19.35
C THR A 60 0.31 15.19 18.93
N HIS A 61 -0.28 15.89 17.96
CA HIS A 61 -1.61 15.62 17.45
C HIS A 61 -1.61 15.58 15.92
N LEU A 62 -2.05 14.46 15.36
CA LEU A 62 -2.15 14.28 13.91
C LEU A 62 -3.56 14.55 13.44
N SER A 63 -3.70 15.38 12.43
CA SER A 63 -4.99 15.59 11.81
C SER A 63 -5.38 14.39 10.94
N ARG A 64 -6.68 14.18 10.78
CA ARG A 64 -7.20 13.19 9.84
C ARG A 64 -6.69 13.42 8.41
N HIS A 65 -6.63 14.68 7.99
CA HIS A 65 -6.14 15.07 6.67
C HIS A 65 -4.69 14.63 6.46
N ASP A 66 -3.83 14.85 7.47
CA ASP A 66 -2.41 14.50 7.34
C ASP A 66 -2.21 12.98 7.24
N LEU A 67 -3.00 12.21 8.00
CA LEU A 67 -2.99 10.75 7.94
C LEU A 67 -3.50 10.24 6.58
N GLN A 68 -4.56 10.85 6.03
CA GLN A 68 -5.04 10.55 4.67
C GLN A 68 -4.01 10.90 3.60
N SER A 69 -3.32 12.04 3.75
CA SER A 69 -2.30 12.49 2.83
C SER A 69 -1.07 11.57 2.87
N LEU A 70 -0.65 11.11 4.05
CA LEU A 70 0.40 10.09 4.20
C LEU A 70 0.01 8.77 3.51
N LEU A 71 -1.21 8.30 3.72
CA LEU A 71 -1.73 7.08 3.10
C LEU A 71 -1.75 7.17 1.57
N GLY A 72 -2.07 8.34 1.02
CA GLY A 72 -2.01 8.58 -0.43
C GLY A 72 -0.60 8.43 -1.00
N VAL A 73 0.44 8.86 -0.28
CA VAL A 73 1.83 8.64 -0.71
C VAL A 73 2.26 7.19 -0.50
N MET A 74 1.82 6.54 0.59
CA MET A 74 2.11 5.13 0.84
C MET A 74 1.50 4.18 -0.19
N SER A 75 0.44 4.56 -0.92
CA SER A 75 -0.16 3.69 -1.94
C SER A 75 0.81 3.30 -3.05
N PHE A 76 1.68 4.22 -3.47
CA PHE A 76 2.74 3.93 -4.44
C PHE A 76 3.72 2.88 -3.92
N VAL A 77 4.06 2.94 -2.63
CA VAL A 77 4.93 1.94 -1.98
C VAL A 77 4.26 0.58 -1.95
N THR A 78 2.97 0.51 -1.63
CA THR A 78 2.25 -0.77 -1.57
C THR A 78 2.11 -1.46 -2.93
N SER A 79 2.16 -0.70 -4.03
CA SER A 79 2.20 -1.26 -5.39
C SER A 79 3.53 -1.97 -5.69
N CYS A 80 4.64 -1.54 -5.06
CA CYS A 80 5.97 -2.11 -5.28
C CYS A 80 6.34 -3.15 -4.22
N VAL A 81 5.86 -2.98 -2.99
CA VAL A 81 6.23 -3.79 -1.82
C VAL A 81 4.96 -4.36 -1.20
N ARG A 82 4.60 -5.61 -1.54
CA ARG A 82 3.38 -6.26 -1.00
C ARG A 82 3.31 -6.24 0.54
N PRO A 83 4.41 -6.49 1.29
CA PRO A 83 4.39 -6.39 2.76
C PRO A 83 4.06 -4.98 3.30
N ALA A 84 4.17 -3.93 2.48
CA ALA A 84 3.86 -2.57 2.92
C ALA A 84 2.36 -2.35 3.23
N LEU A 85 1.47 -3.21 2.68
CA LEU A 85 0.02 -3.15 2.93
C LEU A 85 -0.35 -3.34 4.40
N VAL A 86 0.50 -4.03 5.17
CA VAL A 86 0.32 -4.24 6.60
C VAL A 86 0.37 -2.94 7.37
N PHE A 87 1.44 -2.16 7.13
CA PHE A 87 1.63 -0.87 7.75
C PHE A 87 0.51 0.10 7.34
N MET A 88 0.11 0.06 6.07
CA MET A 88 -1.03 0.84 5.58
C MET A 88 -2.34 0.44 6.29
N SER A 89 -2.56 -0.85 6.51
CA SER A 89 -3.78 -1.37 7.15
C SER A 89 -3.94 -0.86 8.58
N SER A 90 -2.86 -0.78 9.36
CA SER A 90 -2.87 -0.21 10.71
C SER A 90 -3.25 1.29 10.73
N LEU A 91 -2.75 2.06 9.75
CA LEU A 91 -3.11 3.47 9.59
C LEU A 91 -4.57 3.64 9.11
N LEU A 92 -5.03 2.79 8.19
CA LEU A 92 -6.43 2.75 7.74
C LEU A 92 -7.39 2.36 8.87
N TYR A 93 -7.01 1.41 9.72
CA TYR A 93 -7.75 1.06 10.93
C TYR A 93 -7.90 2.28 11.83
N THR A 94 -6.81 2.98 12.11
CA THR A 94 -6.82 4.23 12.89
C THR A 94 -7.78 5.27 12.28
N LEU A 95 -7.73 5.50 10.96
CA LEU A 95 -8.67 6.40 10.28
C LEU A 95 -10.13 5.97 10.39
N ARG A 96 -10.41 4.66 10.45
CA ARG A 96 -11.77 4.11 10.58
C ARG A 96 -12.27 4.24 12.02
N THR A 97 -11.45 3.92 13.00
CA THR A 97 -11.80 4.00 14.43
C THR A 97 -12.09 5.44 14.84
N TYR A 98 -11.28 6.40 14.38
CA TYR A 98 -11.42 7.81 14.72
C TYR A 98 -12.18 8.62 13.66
N ARG A 99 -13.18 8.02 13.01
CA ARG A 99 -13.94 8.63 11.89
C ARG A 99 -14.56 9.99 12.19
N LEU A 100 -15.07 10.17 13.41
CA LEU A 100 -15.73 11.41 13.85
C LEU A 100 -14.76 12.39 14.51
N SER A 101 -13.52 11.98 14.76
CA SER A 101 -12.52 12.82 15.41
C SER A 101 -11.78 13.68 14.37
N LYS A 102 -11.51 14.93 14.73
CA LYS A 102 -10.64 15.81 13.95
C LYS A 102 -9.17 15.36 14.00
N TYR A 103 -8.81 14.69 15.10
CA TYR A 103 -7.45 14.22 15.38
C TYR A 103 -7.43 12.71 15.51
N CYS A 104 -6.42 12.08 14.93
CA CYS A 104 -6.20 10.64 15.02
C CYS A 104 -4.98 10.42 15.93
N PRO A 105 -5.12 9.72 17.07
CA PRO A 105 -3.93 9.24 17.77
C PRO A 105 -3.26 8.21 16.87
N LEU A 106 -1.93 8.30 16.71
CA LEU A 106 -1.17 7.14 16.24
C LEU A 106 -1.34 6.08 17.32
N SER A 107 -2.23 5.10 17.09
CA SER A 107 -2.32 3.93 17.96
C SER A 107 -0.92 3.33 18.03
N THR A 108 -0.48 2.96 19.24
CA THR A 108 0.81 2.33 19.51
C THR A 108 0.94 0.93 18.89
N GLY A 109 0.03 0.56 17.97
CA GLY A 109 -0.03 -0.71 17.28
C GLY A 109 -0.69 -1.82 18.09
N VAL A 110 -1.01 -1.58 19.37
CA VAL A 110 -1.49 -2.60 20.32
C VAL A 110 -2.82 -3.19 19.86
N ASP A 111 -3.75 -2.37 19.35
CA ASP A 111 -5.10 -2.81 18.98
C ASP A 111 -5.17 -3.61 17.66
N ASN A 112 -4.12 -3.57 16.83
CA ASN A 112 -4.06 -4.27 15.53
C ASN A 112 -2.96 -5.34 15.47
N THR A 113 -2.45 -5.76 16.63
CA THR A 113 -1.34 -6.72 16.77
C THR A 113 -1.63 -8.08 16.16
N ILE A 114 -2.85 -8.59 16.33
CA ILE A 114 -3.27 -9.88 15.76
C ILE A 114 -3.21 -9.84 14.22
N ALA A 115 -3.78 -8.80 13.60
CA ALA A 115 -3.76 -8.66 12.14
C ALA A 115 -2.34 -8.39 11.60
N ASP A 116 -1.51 -7.64 12.34
CA ASP A 116 -0.09 -7.46 12.00
C ASP A 116 0.64 -8.81 11.97
N HIS A 117 0.49 -9.64 12.99
CA HIS A 117 1.11 -10.96 13.01
C HIS A 117 0.58 -11.90 11.94
N LEU A 118 -0.73 -11.92 11.67
CA LEU A 118 -1.31 -12.67 10.56
C LEU A 118 -0.75 -12.25 9.20
N SER A 119 -0.58 -10.96 8.98
CA SER A 119 -0.08 -10.46 7.70
C SER A 119 1.41 -10.77 7.47
N ARG A 120 2.15 -11.06 8.55
CA ARG A 120 3.57 -11.41 8.57
C ARG A 120 3.80 -12.89 8.89
N TRP A 121 2.74 -13.69 8.86
CA TRP A 121 2.73 -15.12 9.24
C TRP A 121 3.81 -15.94 8.54
N HIS A 122 4.10 -15.61 7.28
CA HIS A 122 5.05 -16.30 6.42
C HIS A 122 6.51 -15.79 6.57
N LEU A 123 6.73 -14.66 7.26
CA LEU A 123 8.06 -14.03 7.34
C LEU A 123 8.94 -14.65 8.42
N SER A 124 8.35 -15.13 9.52
CA SER A 124 9.08 -15.71 10.65
C SER A 124 8.15 -16.51 11.57
N PRO A 125 8.61 -17.63 12.17
CA PRO A 125 7.86 -18.36 13.19
C PRO A 125 7.45 -17.51 14.40
N VAL A 126 8.17 -16.42 14.67
CA VAL A 126 7.86 -15.49 15.78
C VAL A 126 6.46 -14.89 15.65
N HIS A 127 5.98 -14.64 14.43
CA HIS A 127 4.64 -14.07 14.22
C HIS A 127 3.53 -15.08 14.53
N GLN A 128 3.77 -16.37 14.27
CA GLN A 128 2.82 -17.45 14.58
C GLN A 128 2.69 -17.61 16.10
N LEU A 129 3.83 -17.69 16.81
CA LEU A 129 3.87 -17.76 18.28
C LEU A 129 3.17 -16.57 18.94
N ARG A 130 3.35 -15.36 18.40
CA ARG A 130 2.71 -14.16 18.93
C ARG A 130 1.21 -14.12 18.67
N PHE A 131 0.76 -14.58 17.50
CA PHE A 131 -0.66 -14.75 17.24
C PHE A 131 -1.27 -15.75 18.22
N ASP A 132 -0.69 -16.94 18.35
CA ASP A 132 -1.18 -18.00 19.25
C ASP A 132 -1.28 -17.50 20.69
N ALA A 133 -0.28 -16.73 21.16
CA ALA A 133 -0.30 -16.12 22.48
C ALA A 133 -1.41 -15.07 22.65
N LEU A 134 -1.68 -14.26 21.62
CA LEU A 134 -2.72 -13.22 21.64
C LEU A 134 -4.13 -13.79 21.47
N THR A 135 -4.27 -14.97 20.85
CA THR A 135 -5.55 -15.65 20.64
C THR A 135 -5.79 -16.81 21.60
N ALA A 136 -4.96 -16.98 22.65
CA ALA A 136 -5.08 -18.10 23.59
C ALA A 136 -6.48 -18.20 24.24
N ASP A 137 -7.13 -17.06 24.49
CA ASP A 137 -8.47 -16.99 25.08
C ASP A 137 -9.60 -17.02 24.03
N THR A 138 -9.26 -17.06 22.73
CA THR A 138 -10.21 -17.07 21.62
C THR A 138 -10.19 -18.45 20.96
N PRO A 139 -11.30 -19.20 20.94
CA PRO A 139 -11.34 -20.49 20.27
C PRO A 139 -11.16 -20.30 18.75
N THR A 140 -9.99 -20.66 18.22
CA THR A 140 -9.69 -20.66 16.79
C THR A 140 -9.80 -22.07 16.21
N THR A 141 -10.49 -22.24 15.10
CA THR A 141 -10.54 -23.51 14.35
C THR A 141 -9.79 -23.38 13.04
N HIS A 142 -8.96 -24.36 12.71
CA HIS A 142 -8.30 -24.41 11.41
C HIS A 142 -9.32 -24.86 10.36
N ILE A 143 -9.71 -23.96 9.47
CA ILE A 143 -10.66 -24.25 8.38
C ILE A 143 -9.84 -24.39 7.10
N LEU A 144 -9.92 -25.55 6.45
CA LEU A 144 -9.40 -25.71 5.08
C LEU A 144 -10.17 -24.76 4.18
N CYS A 145 -9.48 -23.78 3.61
CA CYS A 145 -10.09 -22.83 2.70
C CYS A 145 -10.53 -23.59 1.43
N PRO A 146 -11.85 -23.68 1.13
CA PRO A 146 -12.33 -24.42 -0.03
C PRO A 146 -11.71 -23.86 -1.32
N PRO A 147 -11.21 -24.70 -2.23
CA PRO A 147 -10.58 -24.23 -3.48
C PRO A 147 -11.53 -23.41 -4.35
N GLU A 148 -12.85 -23.57 -4.19
CA GLU A 148 -13.90 -22.82 -4.87
C GLU A 148 -13.86 -21.32 -4.52
N LEU A 149 -13.37 -20.94 -3.33
CA LEU A 149 -13.19 -19.52 -2.96
C LEU A 149 -12.08 -18.82 -3.75
N PHE A 150 -11.25 -19.59 -4.47
CA PHE A 150 -10.17 -19.10 -5.33
C PHE A 150 -10.42 -19.39 -6.81
N GLN A 151 -11.56 -19.99 -7.16
CA GLN A 151 -12.01 -20.09 -8.54
C GLN A 151 -12.63 -18.75 -8.95
N PHE A 152 -11.77 -17.86 -9.44
CA PHE A 152 -12.23 -16.64 -10.08
C PHE A 152 -12.69 -17.00 -11.50
N GLU A 153 -14.00 -17.11 -11.70
CA GLU A 153 -14.57 -17.10 -13.05
C GLU A 153 -14.36 -15.69 -13.62
N ILE A 154 -13.39 -15.56 -14.52
CA ILE A 154 -13.21 -14.36 -15.31
C ILE A 154 -14.13 -14.53 -16.52
N ASP A 155 -15.31 -13.94 -16.46
CA ASP A 155 -16.18 -13.81 -17.63
C ASP A 155 -15.45 -12.97 -18.68
N CYS A 156 -15.08 -13.63 -19.78
CA CYS A 156 -14.48 -13.00 -20.97
C CYS A 156 -15.53 -12.38 -21.87
#